data_AF-A0A9P1CYP9-F1
#
_entry.id   AF-A0A9P1CYP9-F1
#
_cell.length_a   1.000
_cell.length_b   1.000
_cell.length_c   1.000
_cell.angle_alpha   90.00
_cell.angle_beta   90.00
_cell.angle_gamma   90.00
#
_symmetry.space_group_name_H-M   'P 1'
#
loop_
_entity.id
_entity.type
_entity.pdbx_description
1 polymer ?
#
loop_
_entity_poly.entity_id
_entity_poly.type
_entity_poly.pdbx_seq_one_letter_code
_entity_poly.pdbx_strand_id
1 'polypeptide(L)'
;MASGLAGKVRRSTESDEFDLSGYDQARCNELAKACFGEPFPLKEMVRISFVVGGGKLVRQKYSDDLPKFMVNALGAIGFQEDNSATVEAGSAGKFKYHHDTNKNLKFVHVFPKIAEAPAPEQQADEGLAGPRVLKTPEELLLESEEADFTRFLQTHLVTYAQKRKALELLKQRIAVLEEIELKLSRLERLSDEEQQLFEGIGSEDLRQKVKQVNLELQAMVEANRLSSAEKSDCLEELESKMAQVQEEIAKAEAEGKAKKVQALAKPLEVLKSTHLQVKAADPVSLPPLKNGDKIRQLRQKLGELERLEKATKTKGHASIDELKRLGERPELEEAALELERRARGWLESDEVFEQRLEANLRVGRAAPRGAGGYNVVSGGAKPATAKAKSTGTRNAFGALG
;
A
#
# COMPACT_ATOMS: atom_id res chain seq x y z
N MET A 1 -5.23 -34.59 13.65
CA MET A 1 -6.31 -33.59 13.74
C MET A 1 -5.79 -32.46 14.62
N ALA A 2 -5.20 -31.42 14.03
CA ALA A 2 -4.63 -30.32 14.81
C ALA A 2 -5.74 -29.65 15.63
N SER A 3 -5.46 -29.37 16.92
CA SER A 3 -6.41 -28.71 17.82
C SER A 3 -6.99 -27.45 17.17
N GLY A 4 -8.26 -27.13 17.44
CA GLY A 4 -8.95 -26.01 16.79
C GLY A 4 -8.23 -24.66 16.92
N LEU A 5 -7.38 -24.49 17.94
CA LEU A 5 -6.52 -23.33 18.12
C LEU A 5 -5.29 -23.37 17.19
N ALA A 6 -4.61 -24.51 17.06
CA ALA A 6 -3.43 -24.63 16.19
C ALA A 6 -3.76 -24.32 14.72
N GLY A 7 -4.93 -24.77 14.25
CA GLY A 7 -5.42 -24.43 12.93
C GLY A 7 -5.73 -22.94 12.74
N LYS A 8 -6.19 -22.25 13.79
CA LYS A 8 -6.39 -20.78 13.76
C LYS A 8 -5.06 -20.04 13.68
N VAL A 9 -4.09 -20.43 14.51
CA VAL A 9 -2.75 -19.85 14.52
C VAL A 9 -2.08 -19.99 13.15
N ARG A 10 -2.12 -21.17 12.51
CA ARG A 10 -1.53 -21.39 11.18
C ARG A 10 -2.22 -20.64 10.04
N ARG A 11 -3.47 -20.23 10.22
CA ARG A 11 -4.19 -19.38 9.25
C ARG A 11 -3.99 -17.89 9.50
N SER A 12 -3.30 -17.51 10.58
CA SER A 12 -3.01 -16.11 10.86
C SER A 12 -2.00 -15.59 9.85
N THR A 13 -2.40 -14.58 9.08
CA THR A 13 -1.55 -13.83 8.16
C THR A 13 -1.03 -12.53 8.75
N GLU A 14 -1.45 -12.20 9.98
CA GLU A 14 -1.08 -10.99 10.70
C GLU A 14 -0.63 -11.34 12.12
N SER A 15 -0.11 -10.34 12.84
CA SER A 15 0.21 -10.47 14.26
C SER A 15 -1.06 -10.56 15.09
N ASP A 16 -1.26 -11.66 15.80
CA ASP A 16 -2.51 -11.97 16.50
C ASP A 16 -2.25 -12.52 17.90
N GLU A 17 -3.28 -12.48 18.75
CA GLU A 17 -3.23 -12.82 20.18
C GLU A 17 -4.13 -14.03 20.49
N PHE A 18 -3.57 -15.03 21.16
CA PHE A 18 -4.25 -16.29 21.48
C PHE A 18 -4.18 -16.59 22.98
N ASP A 19 -5.33 -16.77 23.61
CA ASP A 19 -5.46 -17.07 25.04
C ASP A 19 -5.21 -18.56 25.32
N LEU A 20 -4.27 -18.87 26.23
CA LEU A 20 -3.94 -20.24 26.66
C LEU A 20 -4.52 -20.59 28.04
N SER A 21 -5.57 -19.91 28.50
CA SER A 21 -6.28 -20.30 29.71
C SER A 21 -6.76 -21.75 29.65
N GLY A 22 -6.46 -22.53 30.70
CA GLY A 22 -6.79 -23.95 30.77
C GLY A 22 -5.89 -24.89 29.96
N TYR A 23 -4.75 -24.40 29.45
CA TYR A 23 -3.72 -25.26 28.85
C TYR A 23 -2.81 -25.85 29.94
N ASP A 24 -2.46 -27.11 29.73
CA ASP A 24 -1.47 -27.83 30.53
C ASP A 24 -0.21 -28.11 29.68
N GLN A 25 0.79 -28.74 30.29
CA GLN A 25 2.06 -29.04 29.63
C GLN A 25 1.88 -29.87 28.34
N ALA A 26 1.00 -30.87 28.35
CA ALA A 26 0.77 -31.74 27.20
C ALA A 26 0.16 -30.96 26.03
N ARG A 27 -0.82 -30.09 26.31
CA ARG A 27 -1.46 -29.23 25.31
C ARG A 27 -0.53 -28.15 24.76
N CYS A 28 0.35 -27.58 25.58
CA CYS A 28 1.38 -26.66 25.09
C CYS A 28 2.36 -27.35 24.13
N ASN A 29 2.80 -28.57 24.44
CA ASN A 29 3.66 -29.36 23.56
C ASN A 29 2.98 -29.70 22.22
N GLU A 30 1.71 -30.14 22.28
CA GLU A 30 0.93 -30.43 21.07
C GLU A 30 0.70 -29.17 20.24
N LEU A 31 0.36 -28.05 20.87
CA LEU A 31 0.16 -26.76 20.22
C LEU A 31 1.45 -26.27 19.54
N ALA A 32 2.58 -26.27 20.23
CA ALA A 32 3.85 -25.82 19.67
C ALA A 32 4.23 -26.64 18.43
N LYS A 33 4.13 -27.98 18.53
CA LYS A 33 4.42 -28.89 17.41
C LYS A 33 3.44 -28.71 16.25
N ALA A 34 2.13 -28.60 16.53
CA ALA A 34 1.11 -28.46 15.50
C ALA A 34 1.13 -27.08 14.81
N CYS A 35 1.49 -26.01 15.53
CA CYS A 35 1.60 -24.67 14.98
C CYS A 35 2.91 -24.47 14.22
N PHE A 36 4.02 -24.75 14.88
CA PHE A 36 5.36 -24.28 14.49
C PHE A 36 6.31 -25.42 14.08
N GLY A 37 5.84 -26.67 14.04
CA GLY A 37 6.63 -27.80 13.56
C GLY A 37 6.96 -27.72 12.07
N GLU A 38 6.18 -26.97 11.28
CA GLU A 38 6.49 -26.65 9.89
C GLU A 38 6.55 -25.13 9.69
N PRO A 39 7.38 -24.64 8.75
CA PRO A 39 7.44 -23.24 8.41
C PRO A 39 6.09 -22.69 7.92
N PHE A 40 5.82 -21.43 8.24
CA PHE A 40 4.63 -20.71 7.83
C PHE A 40 4.74 -20.28 6.37
N PRO A 41 3.69 -20.43 5.55
CA PRO A 41 3.67 -19.97 4.16
C PRO A 41 3.34 -18.47 4.10
N LEU A 42 4.13 -17.64 4.78
CA LEU A 42 3.94 -16.19 4.86
C LEU A 42 5.00 -15.45 4.04
N LYS A 43 4.69 -14.25 3.57
CA LYS A 43 5.64 -13.39 2.84
C LYS A 43 6.34 -12.37 3.74
N GLU A 44 5.73 -12.07 4.88
CA GLU A 44 6.19 -11.09 5.85
C GLU A 44 6.20 -11.73 7.25
N MET A 45 7.10 -11.23 8.12
CA MET A 45 7.18 -11.69 9.49
C MET A 45 5.94 -11.28 10.28
N VAL A 46 5.43 -12.19 11.10
CA VAL A 46 4.30 -11.94 11.99
C VAL A 46 4.67 -12.30 13.42
N ARG A 47 4.03 -11.65 14.39
CA ARG A 47 4.18 -11.96 15.82
C ARG A 47 2.95 -12.68 16.32
N ILE A 48 3.08 -13.95 16.66
CA ILE A 48 2.02 -14.73 17.30
C ILE A 48 2.17 -14.60 18.81
N SER A 49 1.19 -14.00 19.48
CA SER A 49 1.27 -13.70 20.91
C SER A 49 0.38 -14.66 21.69
N PHE A 50 0.97 -15.45 22.60
CA PHE A 50 0.20 -16.32 23.48
C PHE A 50 0.07 -15.70 24.87
N VAL A 51 -1.16 -15.56 25.37
CA VAL A 51 -1.40 -15.17 26.75
C VAL A 51 -1.12 -16.37 27.65
N VAL A 52 -0.03 -16.31 28.41
CA VAL A 52 0.46 -17.41 29.26
C VAL A 52 0.30 -17.12 30.75
N GLY A 53 -0.21 -15.95 31.12
CA GLY A 53 -0.36 -15.59 32.52
C GLY A 53 -1.06 -14.26 32.74
N GLY A 54 -1.46 -14.05 33.98
CA GLY A 54 -2.12 -12.84 34.44
C GLY A 54 -1.32 -12.11 35.51
N GLY A 55 -1.46 -10.79 35.55
CA GLY A 55 -1.10 -9.95 36.69
C GLY A 55 -2.07 -10.15 37.86
N LYS A 56 -1.96 -9.32 38.89
CA LYS A 56 -2.67 -9.50 40.18
C LYS A 56 -4.19 -9.73 40.05
N LEU A 57 -4.83 -9.12 39.06
CA LEU A 57 -6.29 -9.15 38.85
C LEU A 57 -6.80 -10.43 38.15
N VAL A 58 -5.96 -11.08 37.34
CA VAL A 58 -6.36 -12.23 36.50
C VAL A 58 -5.44 -13.44 36.65
N ARG A 59 -4.54 -13.43 37.65
CA ARG A 59 -3.59 -14.52 37.94
C ARG A 59 -4.26 -15.89 38.12
N GLN A 60 -5.47 -15.93 38.67
CA GLN A 60 -6.20 -17.18 38.95
C GLN A 60 -6.67 -17.90 37.67
N LYS A 61 -6.70 -17.22 36.52
CA LYS A 61 -7.18 -17.77 35.24
C LYS A 61 -6.15 -18.66 34.53
N TYR A 62 -4.87 -18.55 34.92
CA TYR A 62 -3.74 -19.23 34.29
C TYR A 62 -2.98 -20.03 35.34
N SER A 63 -2.39 -21.14 34.93
CA SER A 63 -1.45 -21.87 35.78
C SER A 63 -0.16 -21.06 35.93
N ASP A 64 0.43 -21.04 37.14
CA ASP A 64 1.71 -20.38 37.39
C ASP A 64 2.86 -20.98 36.58
N ASP A 65 2.74 -22.26 36.19
CA ASP A 65 3.73 -22.98 35.36
C ASP A 65 3.50 -22.84 33.86
N LEU A 66 2.40 -22.22 33.42
CA LEU A 66 2.03 -22.10 32.01
C LEU A 66 3.10 -21.39 31.15
N PRO A 67 3.75 -20.30 31.60
CA PRO A 67 4.86 -19.71 30.86
C PRO A 67 6.01 -20.70 30.65
N LYS A 68 6.33 -21.49 31.69
CA LYS A 68 7.41 -22.48 31.65
C LYS A 68 7.07 -23.62 30.69
N PHE A 69 5.82 -24.08 30.68
CA PHE A 69 5.36 -25.10 29.74
C PHE A 69 5.47 -24.65 28.29
N MET A 70 5.05 -23.41 27.97
CA MET A 70 5.11 -22.89 26.61
C MET A 70 6.55 -22.67 26.13
N VAL A 71 7.42 -22.09 26.97
CA VAL A 71 8.83 -21.87 26.65
C VAL A 71 9.55 -23.20 26.40
N ASN A 72 9.34 -24.21 27.25
CA ASN A 72 9.92 -25.53 27.06
C ASN A 72 9.40 -26.23 25.80
N ALA A 73 8.12 -26.08 25.48
CA ALA A 73 7.51 -26.63 24.27
C ALA A 73 8.12 -26.03 23.00
N LEU A 74 8.37 -24.71 22.97
CA LEU A 74 9.02 -24.01 21.87
C LEU A 74 10.50 -24.37 21.75
N GLY A 75 11.21 -24.45 22.88
CA GLY A 75 12.61 -24.91 22.90
C GLY A 75 12.77 -26.33 22.34
N ALA A 76 11.85 -27.24 22.67
CA ALA A 76 11.87 -28.62 22.19
C ALA A 76 11.70 -28.77 20.67
N ILE A 77 11.11 -27.78 20.00
CA ILE A 77 10.96 -27.74 18.53
C ILE A 77 12.01 -26.85 17.84
N GLY A 78 13.06 -26.45 18.58
CA GLY A 78 14.21 -25.72 18.06
C GLY A 78 13.95 -24.24 17.82
N PHE A 79 13.12 -23.62 18.66
CA PHE A 79 13.04 -22.17 18.77
C PHE A 79 13.96 -21.66 19.89
N GLN A 80 14.48 -20.44 19.74
CA GLN A 80 15.41 -19.82 20.69
C GLN A 80 14.76 -18.63 21.41
N GLU A 81 15.09 -18.47 22.69
CA GLU A 81 14.67 -17.29 23.44
C GLU A 81 15.54 -16.09 23.07
N ASP A 82 14.92 -14.99 22.66
CA ASP A 82 15.60 -13.74 22.33
C ASP A 82 14.70 -12.56 22.71
N ASN A 83 15.04 -11.89 23.82
CA ASN A 83 14.28 -10.75 24.32
C ASN A 83 14.32 -9.53 23.41
N SER A 84 15.27 -9.47 22.46
CA SER A 84 15.37 -8.42 21.44
C SER A 84 14.56 -8.70 20.18
N ALA A 85 13.96 -9.89 20.04
CA ALA A 85 13.24 -10.28 18.83
C ALA A 85 12.08 -9.32 18.49
N THR A 86 12.10 -8.81 17.26
CA THR A 86 11.09 -7.92 16.66
C THR A 86 10.43 -8.56 15.44
N VAL A 87 9.46 -7.88 14.83
CA VAL A 87 8.75 -8.36 13.61
C VAL A 87 9.64 -8.16 12.37
N GLU A 88 10.80 -8.81 12.37
CA GLU A 88 11.83 -8.76 11.33
C GLU A 88 12.22 -10.18 10.93
N ALA A 89 12.70 -10.37 9.69
CA ALA A 89 13.07 -11.69 9.19
C ALA A 89 14.15 -12.38 10.04
N GLY A 90 15.08 -11.61 10.65
CA GLY A 90 16.13 -12.12 11.54
C GLY A 90 15.63 -12.67 12.89
N SER A 91 14.35 -12.48 13.20
CA SER A 91 13.70 -13.06 14.39
C SER A 91 13.03 -14.41 14.11
N ALA A 92 13.09 -14.93 12.88
CA ALA A 92 12.49 -16.20 12.52
C ALA A 92 12.97 -17.35 13.43
N GLY A 93 12.04 -18.12 13.99
CA GLY A 93 12.37 -19.21 14.90
C GLY A 93 12.76 -18.76 16.30
N LYS A 94 12.45 -17.51 16.69
CA LYS A 94 12.70 -16.99 18.04
C LYS A 94 11.40 -16.76 18.80
N PHE A 95 11.49 -16.67 20.12
CA PHE A 95 10.41 -16.21 20.96
C PHE A 95 10.92 -15.29 22.07
N LYS A 96 10.02 -14.48 22.63
CA LYS A 96 10.31 -13.65 23.79
C LYS A 96 9.18 -13.67 24.79
N TYR A 97 9.54 -13.60 26.06
CA TYR A 97 8.60 -13.38 27.13
C TYR A 97 8.38 -11.87 27.33
N HIS A 98 7.13 -11.46 27.49
CA HIS A 98 6.78 -10.06 27.70
C HIS A 98 5.70 -9.93 28.77
N HIS A 99 5.94 -9.10 29.77
CA HIS A 99 4.94 -8.75 30.78
C HIS A 99 4.39 -7.37 30.47
N ASP A 100 3.14 -7.33 30.01
CA ASP A 100 2.42 -6.10 29.74
C ASP A 100 1.73 -5.65 31.03
N THR A 101 2.33 -4.68 31.71
CA THR A 101 1.83 -4.13 32.96
C THR A 101 0.54 -3.33 32.76
N ASN A 102 0.28 -2.81 31.56
CA ASN A 102 -0.92 -2.04 31.25
C ASN A 102 -2.13 -2.98 31.12
N LYS A 103 -1.96 -4.10 30.39
CA LYS A 103 -3.00 -5.13 30.25
C LYS A 103 -3.10 -6.08 31.44
N ASN A 104 -2.14 -6.05 32.37
CA ASN A 104 -1.99 -7.03 33.44
C ASN A 104 -1.95 -8.47 32.88
N LEU A 105 -1.24 -8.67 31.77
CA LEU A 105 -1.12 -9.98 31.10
C LEU A 105 0.35 -10.29 30.80
N LYS A 106 0.66 -11.58 30.81
CA LYS A 106 1.97 -12.12 30.46
C LYS A 106 1.85 -12.84 29.13
N PHE A 107 2.78 -12.54 28.24
CA PHE A 107 2.81 -13.02 26.88
C PHE A 107 4.06 -13.81 26.58
N VAL A 108 3.92 -14.84 25.74
CA VAL A 108 5.02 -15.39 24.97
C VAL A 108 4.78 -15.02 23.51
N HIS A 109 5.61 -14.14 22.98
CA HIS A 109 5.59 -13.75 21.57
C HIS A 109 6.47 -14.71 20.77
N VAL A 110 5.92 -15.34 19.76
CA VAL A 110 6.60 -16.30 18.89
C VAL A 110 6.69 -15.73 17.49
N PHE A 111 7.89 -15.80 16.93
CA PHE A 111 8.20 -15.38 15.56
C PHE A 111 8.41 -16.64 14.71
N PRO A 112 7.40 -17.07 13.93
CA PRO A 112 7.44 -18.35 13.25
C PRO A 112 8.57 -18.41 12.23
N LYS A 113 9.10 -19.61 11.98
CA LYS A 113 9.92 -19.87 10.79
C LYS A 113 9.05 -19.69 9.56
N ILE A 114 9.54 -19.01 8.54
CA ILE A 114 8.79 -18.73 7.31
C ILE A 114 9.38 -19.60 6.21
N ALA A 115 8.54 -20.22 5.38
CA ALA A 115 8.99 -20.89 4.17
C ALA A 115 9.47 -19.82 3.19
N GLU A 116 10.78 -19.70 3.01
CA GLU A 116 11.34 -18.91 1.90
C GLU A 116 10.78 -19.48 0.59
N ALA A 117 10.13 -18.63 -0.21
CA ALA A 117 10.02 -18.92 -1.64
C ALA A 117 11.45 -19.07 -2.19
N PRO A 118 11.72 -19.99 -3.13
CA PRO A 118 13.06 -20.18 -3.64
C PRO A 118 13.54 -18.85 -4.24
N ALA A 119 14.45 -18.18 -3.54
CA ALA A 119 15.15 -17.03 -4.07
C ALA A 119 16.15 -17.54 -5.13
N PRO A 120 16.29 -16.85 -6.27
CA PRO A 120 17.38 -17.12 -7.19
C PRO A 120 18.71 -16.91 -6.45
N GLU A 121 19.64 -17.83 -6.65
CA GLU A 121 20.95 -17.89 -5.99
C GLU A 121 21.67 -16.54 -6.02
N GLN A 122 21.69 -15.83 -4.88
CA GLN A 122 22.62 -14.73 -4.66
C GLN A 122 23.78 -15.27 -3.83
N GLN A 123 24.96 -15.33 -4.47
CA GLN A 123 26.24 -15.60 -3.82
C GLN A 123 26.41 -14.68 -2.62
N ALA A 124 26.63 -15.29 -1.46
CA ALA A 124 26.97 -14.61 -0.23
C ALA A 124 28.33 -13.92 -0.39
N ASP A 125 28.33 -12.60 -0.45
CA ASP A 125 29.49 -11.79 -0.11
C ASP A 125 29.33 -11.35 1.35
N GLU A 126 30.18 -11.88 2.23
CA GLU A 126 30.28 -11.48 3.63
C GLU A 126 30.94 -10.09 3.71
N GLY A 127 30.13 -9.05 3.54
CA GLY A 127 30.52 -7.65 3.71
C GLY A 127 29.69 -6.96 4.78
N LEU A 128 30.34 -6.60 5.89
CA LEU A 128 29.95 -5.64 6.94
C LEU A 128 28.59 -4.94 6.71
N ALA A 129 27.60 -5.28 7.53
CA ALA A 129 26.29 -4.62 7.55
C ALA A 129 26.41 -3.13 7.92
N GLY A 130 26.64 -2.30 6.91
CA GLY A 130 26.29 -0.89 6.94
C GLY A 130 24.76 -0.71 7.03
N PRO A 131 24.28 0.47 7.42
CA PRO A 131 22.85 0.76 7.47
C PRO A 131 22.23 0.50 6.09
N ARG A 132 21.27 -0.43 6.02
CA ARG A 132 20.46 -0.63 4.81
C ARG A 132 19.70 0.67 4.55
N VAL A 133 20.15 1.44 3.56
CA VAL A 133 19.43 2.63 3.09
C VAL A 133 18.07 2.16 2.59
N LEU A 134 16.99 2.60 3.26
CA LEU A 134 15.64 2.31 2.82
C LEU A 134 15.41 3.07 1.52
N LYS A 135 15.32 2.33 0.41
CA LYS A 135 15.06 2.91 -0.90
C LYS A 135 13.69 3.57 -0.93
N THR A 136 13.61 4.73 -1.56
CA THR A 136 12.34 5.44 -1.77
C THR A 136 11.45 4.69 -2.77
N PRO A 137 10.12 4.89 -2.75
CA PRO A 137 9.23 4.35 -3.78
C PRO A 137 9.69 4.68 -5.22
N GLU A 138 10.21 5.89 -5.42
CA GLU A 138 10.76 6.37 -6.68
C GLU A 138 11.96 5.53 -7.12
N GLU A 139 12.93 5.31 -6.22
CA GLU A 139 14.10 4.45 -6.48
C GLU A 139 13.68 3.01 -6.77
N LEU A 140 12.74 2.45 -6.01
CA LEU A 140 12.23 1.09 -6.24
C LEU A 140 11.54 0.94 -7.60
N LEU A 141 10.81 1.95 -8.07
CA LEU A 141 10.19 1.94 -9.39
C LEU A 141 11.24 2.03 -10.50
N LEU A 142 12.27 2.85 -10.32
CA LEU A 142 13.36 2.99 -11.27
C LEU A 142 14.19 1.70 -11.33
N GLU A 143 14.50 1.09 -10.18
CA GLU A 143 15.43 -0.02 -10.00
C GLU A 143 14.88 -1.43 -10.06
N SER A 144 13.55 -1.57 -10.06
CA SER A 144 12.92 -2.89 -10.15
C SER A 144 13.12 -3.57 -11.50
N GLU A 145 13.20 -4.89 -11.47
CA GLU A 145 13.03 -5.72 -12.66
C GLU A 145 11.57 -5.68 -13.16
N GLU A 146 11.35 -6.11 -14.40
CA GLU A 146 10.04 -6.04 -15.07
C GLU A 146 8.90 -6.70 -14.25
N ALA A 147 9.15 -7.87 -13.66
CA ALA A 147 8.16 -8.59 -12.87
C ALA A 147 7.75 -7.82 -11.60
N ASP A 148 8.73 -7.23 -10.92
CA ASP A 148 8.50 -6.46 -9.70
C ASP A 148 7.86 -5.10 -10.02
N PHE A 149 8.28 -4.46 -11.11
CA PHE A 149 7.68 -3.23 -11.60
C PHE A 149 6.20 -3.44 -11.96
N THR A 150 5.88 -4.53 -12.66
CA THR A 150 4.50 -4.96 -12.95
C THR A 150 3.68 -5.11 -11.67
N ARG A 151 4.25 -5.79 -10.66
CA ARG A 151 3.61 -5.95 -9.35
C ARG A 151 3.35 -4.60 -8.70
N PHE A 152 4.32 -3.69 -8.70
CA PHE A 152 4.17 -2.35 -8.11
C PHE A 152 3.06 -1.54 -8.77
N LEU A 153 2.93 -1.58 -10.10
CA LEU A 153 1.83 -0.95 -10.83
C LEU A 153 0.45 -1.49 -10.44
N GLN A 154 0.36 -2.72 -9.97
CA GLN A 154 -0.91 -3.35 -9.57
C GLN A 154 -1.23 -3.16 -8.09
N THR A 155 -0.22 -3.17 -7.21
CA THR A 155 -0.43 -3.22 -5.75
C THR A 155 -0.19 -1.89 -5.02
N HIS A 156 0.64 -1.00 -5.58
CA HIS A 156 1.06 0.24 -4.93
C HIS A 156 0.60 1.50 -5.67
N LEU A 157 0.47 1.43 -7.01
CA LEU A 157 0.01 2.53 -7.86
C LEU A 157 -1.38 2.18 -8.40
N VAL A 158 -2.42 2.35 -7.59
CA VAL A 158 -3.76 1.87 -7.94
C VAL A 158 -4.53 2.86 -8.80
N THR A 159 -4.25 4.17 -8.64
CA THR A 159 -5.00 5.23 -9.34
C THR A 159 -4.29 5.67 -10.63
N TYR A 160 -5.05 6.29 -11.53
CA TYR A 160 -4.54 6.81 -12.80
C TYR A 160 -3.49 7.91 -12.56
N ALA A 161 -3.75 8.82 -11.61
CA ALA A 161 -2.84 9.90 -11.24
C ALA A 161 -1.49 9.38 -10.73
N GLN A 162 -1.48 8.32 -9.91
CA GLN A 162 -0.24 7.71 -9.43
C GLN A 162 0.57 7.11 -10.59
N LYS A 163 -0.08 6.42 -11.52
CA LYS A 163 0.56 5.86 -12.71
C LYS A 163 1.08 6.94 -13.65
N ARG A 164 0.36 8.06 -13.80
CA ARG A 164 0.89 9.25 -14.53
C ARG A 164 2.14 9.78 -13.84
N LYS A 165 2.16 9.96 -12.53
CA LYS A 165 3.39 10.38 -11.83
C LYS A 165 4.57 9.43 -12.03
N ALA A 166 4.33 8.11 -12.04
CA ALA A 166 5.37 7.14 -12.36
C ALA A 166 5.86 7.25 -13.81
N LEU A 167 4.97 7.49 -14.77
CA LEU A 167 5.34 7.75 -16.17
C LEU A 167 6.26 8.97 -16.28
N GLU A 168 5.93 10.04 -15.56
CA GLU A 168 6.67 11.30 -15.55
C GLU A 168 8.06 11.10 -14.93
N LEU A 169 8.14 10.38 -13.81
CA LEU A 169 9.41 10.01 -13.16
C LEU A 169 10.32 9.22 -14.12
N LEU A 170 9.76 8.23 -14.84
CA LEU A 170 10.52 7.44 -15.80
C LEU A 170 11.03 8.29 -16.97
N LYS A 171 10.18 9.17 -17.52
CA LYS A 171 10.56 10.08 -18.61
C LYS A 171 11.65 11.06 -18.18
N GLN A 172 11.55 11.60 -16.96
CA GLN A 172 12.59 12.47 -16.39
C GLN A 172 13.92 11.73 -16.28
N ARG A 173 13.93 10.49 -15.75
CA ARG A 173 15.16 9.71 -15.64
C ARG A 173 15.75 9.38 -17.02
N ILE A 174 14.93 9.04 -18.02
CA ILE A 174 15.39 8.83 -19.40
C ILE A 174 16.05 10.09 -19.96
N ALA A 175 15.43 11.26 -19.79
CA ALA A 175 16.00 12.52 -20.28
C ALA A 175 17.38 12.81 -19.66
N VAL A 176 17.54 12.56 -18.36
CA VAL A 176 18.85 12.71 -17.69
C VAL A 176 19.90 11.76 -18.27
N LEU A 177 19.54 10.50 -18.54
CA LEU A 177 20.45 9.54 -19.17
C LEU A 177 20.83 9.95 -20.60
N GLU A 178 19.87 10.45 -21.38
CA GLU A 178 20.12 10.98 -22.73
C GLU A 178 21.07 12.20 -22.70
N GLU A 179 20.95 13.08 -21.69
CA GLU A 179 21.88 14.19 -21.48
C GLU A 179 23.31 13.70 -21.14
N ILE A 180 23.42 12.65 -20.32
CA ILE A 180 24.70 12.03 -19.99
C ILE A 180 25.32 11.37 -21.22
N GLU A 181 24.53 10.63 -22.01
CA GLU A 181 24.96 10.06 -23.30
C GLU A 181 25.47 11.14 -24.25
N LEU A 182 24.79 12.30 -24.30
CA LEU A 182 25.21 13.44 -25.11
C LEU A 182 26.54 14.02 -24.64
N LYS A 183 26.78 14.14 -23.32
CA LYS A 183 28.08 14.57 -22.77
C LYS A 183 29.20 13.60 -23.16
N LEU A 184 28.96 12.29 -23.04
CA LEU A 184 29.91 11.27 -23.46
C LEU A 184 30.23 11.35 -24.96
N SER A 185 29.23 11.61 -25.80
CA SER A 185 29.43 11.80 -27.25
C SER A 185 30.31 13.01 -27.59
N ARG A 186 30.37 14.00 -26.69
CA ARG A 186 31.22 15.20 -26.79
C ARG A 186 32.57 15.04 -26.10
N LEU A 187 32.86 13.86 -25.54
CA LEU A 187 34.05 13.56 -24.73
C LEU A 187 34.16 14.46 -23.48
N GLU A 188 33.03 14.93 -22.97
CA GLU A 188 32.97 15.67 -21.71
C GLU A 188 33.08 14.70 -20.52
N ARG A 189 33.78 15.12 -19.47
CA ARG A 189 33.93 14.32 -18.25
C ARG A 189 32.62 14.33 -17.46
N LEU A 190 32.15 13.15 -17.08
CA LEU A 190 31.01 12.98 -16.19
C LEU A 190 31.41 13.26 -14.73
N SER A 191 30.47 13.79 -13.95
CA SER A 191 30.59 13.81 -12.49
C SER A 191 30.48 12.38 -11.92
N ASP A 192 30.90 12.18 -10.66
CA ASP A 192 30.79 10.88 -10.01
C ASP A 192 29.31 10.43 -9.88
N GLU A 193 28.40 11.38 -9.67
CA GLU A 193 26.95 11.13 -9.62
C GLU A 193 26.39 10.72 -10.99
N GLU A 194 26.82 11.39 -12.07
CA GLU A 194 26.41 11.07 -13.44
C GLU A 194 26.95 9.70 -13.87
N GLN A 195 28.19 9.39 -13.49
CA GLN A 195 28.81 8.10 -13.75
C GLN A 195 28.03 6.98 -13.07
N GLN A 196 27.70 7.11 -11.78
CA GLN A 196 26.88 6.14 -11.05
C GLN A 196 25.48 5.98 -11.66
N LEU A 197 24.87 7.08 -12.09
CA LEU A 197 23.55 7.05 -12.72
C LEU A 197 23.57 6.27 -14.04
N PHE A 198 24.61 6.48 -14.85
CA PHE A 198 24.79 5.86 -16.15
C PHE A 198 25.21 4.39 -16.07
N GLU A 199 26.02 4.03 -15.09
CA GLU A 199 26.42 2.63 -14.81
C GLU A 199 25.28 1.79 -14.23
N GLY A 200 24.21 2.43 -13.74
CA GLY A 200 23.01 1.78 -13.25
C GLY A 200 22.12 1.26 -14.38
N ILE A 201 20.88 1.75 -14.42
CA ILE A 201 19.86 1.23 -15.33
C ILE A 201 19.88 2.00 -16.63
N GLY A 202 19.92 1.24 -17.73
CA GLY A 202 19.93 1.81 -19.07
C GLY A 202 18.61 2.51 -19.44
N SER A 203 18.73 3.49 -20.34
CA SER A 203 17.57 4.22 -20.88
C SER A 203 16.57 3.30 -21.59
N GLU A 204 17.03 2.20 -22.20
CA GLU A 204 16.15 1.24 -22.88
C GLU A 204 15.21 0.48 -21.91
N ASP A 205 15.71 0.05 -20.75
CA ASP A 205 14.89 -0.63 -19.74
C ASP A 205 13.80 0.31 -19.21
N LEU A 206 14.16 1.57 -18.98
CA LEU A 206 13.19 2.60 -18.59
C LEU A 206 12.17 2.86 -19.71
N ARG A 207 12.56 2.85 -20.99
CA ARG A 207 11.62 2.95 -22.12
C ARG A 207 10.65 1.78 -22.17
N GLN A 208 11.07 0.56 -21.80
CA GLN A 208 10.17 -0.58 -21.67
C GLN A 208 9.16 -0.36 -20.54
N LYS A 209 9.61 0.11 -19.37
CA LYS A 209 8.71 0.49 -18.27
C LYS A 209 7.72 1.59 -18.68
N VAL A 210 8.17 2.60 -19.43
CA VAL A 210 7.31 3.65 -20.01
C VAL A 210 6.22 3.04 -20.90
N LYS A 211 6.56 2.09 -21.78
CA LYS A 211 5.58 1.39 -22.62
C LYS A 211 4.55 0.67 -21.75
N GLN A 212 4.99 -0.01 -20.71
CA GLN A 212 4.10 -0.73 -19.79
C GLN A 212 3.15 0.19 -19.03
N VAL A 213 3.64 1.31 -18.50
CA VAL A 213 2.79 2.30 -17.80
C VAL A 213 1.75 2.89 -18.76
N ASN A 214 2.14 3.20 -20.00
CA ASN A 214 1.20 3.70 -21.01
C ASN A 214 0.09 2.69 -21.33
N LEU A 215 0.42 1.40 -21.45
CA LEU A 215 -0.58 0.35 -21.67
C LEU A 215 -1.57 0.27 -20.51
N GLU A 216 -1.09 0.36 -19.27
CA GLU A 216 -1.96 0.32 -18.09
C GLU A 216 -2.83 1.58 -17.97
N LEU A 217 -2.30 2.76 -18.28
CA LEU A 217 -3.07 4.01 -18.33
C LEU A 217 -4.17 3.92 -19.39
N GLN A 218 -3.85 3.42 -20.59
CA GLN A 218 -4.84 3.17 -21.63
C GLN A 218 -5.91 2.19 -21.16
N ALA A 219 -5.53 1.08 -20.54
CA ALA A 219 -6.47 0.11 -20.01
C ALA A 219 -7.39 0.70 -18.93
N MET A 220 -6.92 1.65 -18.12
CA MET A 220 -7.75 2.37 -17.15
C MET A 220 -8.77 3.29 -17.82
N VAL A 221 -8.36 4.00 -18.87
CA VAL A 221 -9.25 4.86 -19.67
C VAL A 221 -10.31 4.03 -20.37
N GLU A 222 -9.92 2.96 -21.05
CA GLU A 222 -10.84 2.07 -21.79
C GLU A 222 -11.83 1.36 -20.85
N ALA A 223 -11.37 0.98 -19.65
CA ALA A 223 -12.21 0.36 -18.64
C ALA A 223 -13.04 1.36 -17.80
N ASN A 224 -13.00 2.66 -18.13
CA ASN A 224 -13.71 3.71 -17.39
C ASN A 224 -13.38 3.74 -15.89
N ARG A 225 -12.12 3.50 -15.52
CA ARG A 225 -11.65 3.42 -14.12
C ARG A 225 -10.98 4.72 -13.66
N LEU A 226 -11.55 5.87 -14.00
CA LEU A 226 -11.04 7.18 -13.62
C LEU A 226 -11.88 7.80 -12.50
N SER A 227 -11.24 8.33 -11.47
CA SER A 227 -11.92 9.14 -10.46
C SER A 227 -12.37 10.49 -11.05
N SER A 228 -13.15 11.26 -10.29
CA SER A 228 -13.68 12.53 -10.80
C SER A 228 -12.58 13.53 -11.17
N ALA A 229 -11.52 13.62 -10.35
CA ALA A 229 -10.38 14.48 -10.63
C ALA A 229 -9.60 13.97 -11.85
N GLU A 230 -9.26 12.68 -11.86
CA GLU A 230 -8.52 12.05 -12.97
C GLU A 230 -9.26 12.13 -14.31
N LYS A 231 -10.59 12.06 -14.28
CA LYS A 231 -11.42 12.28 -15.46
C LYS A 231 -11.29 13.71 -15.98
N SER A 232 -11.29 14.71 -15.11
CA SER A 232 -11.09 16.11 -15.50
C SER A 232 -9.73 16.28 -16.16
N ASP A 233 -8.67 15.83 -15.50
CA ASP A 233 -7.30 15.93 -16.00
C ASP A 233 -7.12 15.20 -17.34
N CYS A 234 -7.71 14.00 -17.46
CA CYS A 234 -7.68 13.22 -18.70
C CYS A 234 -8.40 13.92 -19.85
N LEU A 235 -9.55 14.57 -19.60
CA LEU A 235 -10.28 15.32 -20.61
C LEU A 235 -9.49 16.55 -21.06
N GLU A 236 -8.89 17.30 -20.14
CA GLU A 236 -8.02 18.43 -20.46
C GLU A 236 -6.81 18.00 -21.29
N GLU A 237 -6.17 16.87 -20.94
CA GLU A 237 -5.06 16.32 -21.70
C GLU A 237 -5.47 15.91 -23.13
N LEU A 238 -6.63 15.27 -23.27
CA LEU A 238 -7.19 14.89 -24.57
C LEU A 238 -7.53 16.13 -25.41
N GLU A 239 -8.10 17.17 -24.81
CA GLU A 239 -8.42 18.44 -25.49
C GLU A 239 -7.15 19.15 -25.97
N SER A 240 -6.13 19.23 -25.12
CA SER A 240 -4.82 19.80 -25.49
C SER A 240 -4.19 19.04 -26.66
N LYS A 241 -4.17 17.70 -26.61
CA LYS A 241 -3.64 16.87 -27.71
C LYS A 241 -4.44 17.02 -29.00
N MET A 242 -5.78 17.08 -28.91
CA MET A 242 -6.61 17.33 -30.08
C MET A 242 -6.29 18.69 -30.71
N ALA A 243 -6.09 19.73 -29.91
CA ALA A 243 -5.71 21.05 -30.40
C ALA A 243 -4.34 21.04 -31.10
N GLN A 244 -3.34 20.39 -30.51
CA GLN A 244 -2.00 20.24 -31.11
C GLN A 244 -2.06 19.50 -32.45
N VAL A 245 -2.77 18.36 -32.52
CA VAL A 245 -2.90 17.58 -33.77
C VAL A 245 -3.67 18.38 -34.83
N GLN A 246 -4.68 19.16 -34.44
CA GLN A 246 -5.40 20.05 -35.37
C GLN A 246 -4.51 21.17 -35.91
N GLU A 247 -3.67 21.76 -35.06
CA GLU A 247 -2.69 22.77 -35.49
C GLU A 247 -1.67 22.16 -36.47
N GLU A 248 -1.18 20.96 -36.21
CA GLU A 248 -0.28 20.26 -37.13
C GLU A 248 -0.95 19.91 -38.47
N ILE A 249 -2.23 19.54 -38.46
CA ILE A 249 -3.01 19.32 -39.68
C ILE A 249 -3.11 20.63 -40.46
N ALA A 250 -3.48 21.74 -39.81
CA ALA A 250 -3.60 23.05 -40.46
C ALA A 250 -2.27 23.51 -41.07
N LYS A 251 -1.15 23.33 -40.35
CA LYS A 251 0.20 23.59 -40.88
C LYS A 251 0.51 22.70 -42.08
N ALA A 252 0.22 21.41 -42.02
CA ALA A 252 0.46 20.47 -43.11
C ALA A 252 -0.41 20.79 -44.35
N GLU A 253 -1.65 21.25 -44.18
CA GLU A 253 -2.53 21.70 -45.25
C GLU A 253 -1.98 22.97 -45.91
N ALA A 254 -1.56 23.97 -45.13
CA ALA A 254 -0.95 25.20 -45.64
C ALA A 254 0.35 24.94 -46.43
N GLU A 255 1.13 23.94 -46.02
CA GLU A 255 2.36 23.51 -46.69
C GLU A 255 2.11 22.53 -47.87
N GLY A 256 0.85 22.18 -48.18
CA GLY A 256 0.51 21.24 -49.26
C GLY A 256 0.94 19.78 -49.00
N LYS A 257 1.24 19.41 -47.74
CA LYS A 257 1.73 18.08 -47.33
C LYS A 257 0.56 17.09 -47.13
N ALA A 258 -0.17 16.77 -48.19
CA ALA A 258 -1.37 15.91 -48.14
C ALA A 258 -1.15 14.54 -47.43
N LYS A 259 0.03 13.93 -47.58
CA LYS A 259 0.37 12.67 -46.88
C LYS A 259 0.43 12.84 -45.36
N LYS A 260 0.95 13.98 -44.87
CA LYS A 260 1.01 14.28 -43.42
C LYS A 260 -0.40 14.51 -42.86
N VAL A 261 -1.26 15.20 -43.61
CA VAL A 261 -2.67 15.40 -43.24
C VAL A 261 -3.40 14.06 -43.08
N GLN A 262 -3.26 13.15 -44.06
CA GLN A 262 -3.85 11.82 -43.97
C GLN A 262 -3.32 11.01 -42.79
N ALA A 263 -2.02 11.11 -42.48
CA ALA A 263 -1.40 10.41 -41.35
C ALA A 263 -1.93 10.90 -39.99
N LEU A 264 -2.29 12.18 -39.87
CA LEU A 264 -2.79 12.79 -38.63
C LEU A 264 -4.31 12.68 -38.45
N ALA A 265 -5.07 12.44 -39.52
CA ALA A 265 -6.53 12.34 -39.47
C ALA A 265 -7.03 11.20 -38.57
N LYS A 266 -6.42 10.01 -38.69
CA LYS A 266 -6.80 8.84 -37.89
C LYS A 266 -6.49 9.02 -36.39
N PRO A 267 -5.29 9.49 -35.98
CA PRO A 267 -5.05 9.87 -34.59
C PRO A 267 -6.07 10.86 -34.02
N LEU A 268 -6.44 11.88 -34.79
CA LEU A 268 -7.44 12.86 -34.36
C LEU A 268 -8.82 12.23 -34.13
N GLU A 269 -9.25 11.33 -35.00
CA GLU A 269 -10.51 10.59 -34.84
C GLU A 269 -10.51 9.73 -33.57
N VAL A 270 -9.41 9.03 -33.31
CA VAL A 270 -9.25 8.22 -32.10
C VAL A 270 -9.31 9.10 -30.85
N LEU A 271 -8.62 10.24 -30.83
CA LEU A 271 -8.66 11.18 -29.70
C LEU A 271 -10.08 11.70 -29.44
N LYS A 272 -10.83 12.06 -30.50
CA LYS A 272 -12.23 12.49 -30.38
C LYS A 272 -13.12 11.40 -29.82
N SER A 273 -12.96 10.17 -30.30
CA SER A 273 -13.72 9.01 -29.81
C SER A 273 -13.44 8.76 -28.33
N THR A 274 -12.17 8.74 -27.93
CA THR A 274 -11.77 8.55 -26.53
C THR A 274 -12.27 9.68 -25.64
N HIS A 275 -12.22 10.94 -26.10
CA HIS A 275 -12.76 12.10 -25.36
C HIS A 275 -14.25 11.93 -25.06
N LEU A 276 -15.04 11.55 -26.07
CA LEU A 276 -16.47 11.29 -25.89
C LEU A 276 -16.74 10.13 -24.93
N GLN A 277 -15.96 9.05 -25.03
CA GLN A 277 -16.07 7.90 -24.13
C GLN A 277 -15.80 8.31 -22.68
N VAL A 278 -14.67 8.97 -22.41
CA VAL A 278 -14.28 9.42 -21.07
C VAL A 278 -15.30 10.40 -20.52
N LYS A 279 -15.77 11.34 -21.36
CA LYS A 279 -16.77 12.33 -20.96
C LYS A 279 -18.10 11.69 -20.54
N ALA A 280 -18.53 10.64 -21.25
CA ALA A 280 -19.77 9.93 -20.96
C ALA A 280 -19.68 8.95 -19.78
N ALA A 281 -18.48 8.48 -19.43
CA ALA A 281 -18.27 7.52 -18.35
C ALA A 281 -18.52 8.12 -16.95
N ASP A 282 -19.15 7.36 -16.05
CA ASP A 282 -19.29 7.76 -14.65
C ASP A 282 -17.95 7.63 -13.91
N PRO A 283 -17.55 8.61 -13.08
CA PRO A 283 -16.33 8.52 -12.29
C PRO A 283 -16.40 7.39 -11.25
N VAL A 284 -15.28 6.70 -11.04
CA VAL A 284 -15.15 5.71 -9.97
C VAL A 284 -14.78 6.37 -8.64
N SER A 285 -15.21 5.78 -7.53
CA SER A 285 -14.75 6.20 -6.21
C SER A 285 -13.26 5.89 -6.02
N LEU A 286 -12.55 6.75 -5.27
CA LEU A 286 -11.17 6.49 -4.88
C LEU A 286 -11.06 5.16 -4.10
N PRO A 287 -9.94 4.43 -4.25
CA PRO A 287 -9.75 3.15 -3.59
C PRO A 287 -9.77 3.31 -2.05
N PRO A 288 -10.27 2.32 -1.31
CA PRO A 288 -10.30 2.38 0.15
C PRO A 288 -8.88 2.45 0.74
N LEU A 289 -8.73 3.03 1.93
CA LEU A 289 -7.46 3.00 2.67
C LEU A 289 -7.15 1.57 3.15
N LYS A 290 -5.87 1.17 3.02
CA LYS A 290 -5.37 -0.05 3.68
C LYS A 290 -5.54 0.13 5.19
N ASN A 291 -6.01 -0.90 5.89
CA ASN A 291 -6.35 -0.83 7.32
C ASN A 291 -7.37 0.27 7.68
N GLY A 292 -8.20 0.72 6.72
CA GLY A 292 -9.14 1.81 6.93
C GLY A 292 -10.06 1.63 8.13
N ASP A 293 -10.51 0.40 8.43
CA ASP A 293 -11.33 0.13 9.62
C ASP A 293 -10.58 0.34 10.93
N LYS A 294 -9.32 -0.08 11.00
CA LYS A 294 -8.46 0.10 12.19
C LYS A 294 -8.17 1.60 12.39
N ILE A 295 -7.85 2.33 11.32
CA ILE A 295 -7.66 3.79 11.36
C ILE A 295 -8.91 4.48 11.89
N ARG A 296 -10.09 4.13 11.35
CA ARG A 296 -11.39 4.67 11.78
C ARG A 296 -11.66 4.41 13.27
N GLN A 297 -11.41 3.19 13.74
CA GLN A 297 -11.59 2.82 15.16
C GLN A 297 -10.66 3.61 16.09
N LEU A 298 -9.38 3.77 15.71
CA LEU A 298 -8.42 4.56 16.49
C LEU A 298 -8.82 6.04 16.53
N ARG A 299 -9.19 6.62 15.38
CA ARG A 299 -9.67 8.01 15.29
C ARG A 299 -10.96 8.23 16.07
N GLN A 300 -11.87 7.25 16.09
CA GLN A 300 -13.06 7.31 16.92
C GLN A 300 -12.72 7.33 18.42
N LYS A 301 -11.82 6.43 18.87
CA LYS A 301 -11.35 6.41 20.27
C LYS A 301 -10.66 7.72 20.66
N LEU A 302 -9.83 8.27 19.79
CA LEU A 302 -9.19 9.58 19.99
C LEU A 302 -10.23 10.69 20.14
N GLY A 303 -11.27 10.70 19.30
CA GLY A 303 -12.38 11.64 19.43
C GLY A 303 -13.20 11.47 20.72
N GLU A 304 -13.31 10.24 21.25
CA GLU A 304 -13.93 9.98 22.56
C GLU A 304 -13.05 10.49 23.70
N LEU A 305 -11.72 10.28 23.64
CA LEU A 305 -10.77 10.81 24.61
C LEU A 305 -10.72 12.35 24.59
N GLU A 306 -10.81 12.98 23.42
CA GLU A 306 -10.91 14.45 23.32
C GLU A 306 -12.15 15.01 24.00
N ARG A 307 -13.30 14.33 23.85
CA ARG A 307 -14.53 14.72 24.55
C ARG A 307 -14.39 14.51 26.05
N LEU A 308 -13.75 13.41 26.47
CA LEU A 308 -13.48 13.14 27.87
C LEU A 308 -12.58 14.22 28.48
N GLU A 309 -11.51 14.60 27.79
CA GLU A 309 -10.59 15.65 28.21
C GLU A 309 -11.29 17.01 28.35
N LYS A 310 -12.16 17.36 27.40
CA LYS A 310 -12.99 18.57 27.51
C LYS A 310 -13.94 18.49 28.69
N ALA A 311 -14.60 17.35 28.90
CA ALA A 311 -15.55 17.16 29.99
C ALA A 311 -14.86 17.21 31.36
N THR A 312 -13.67 16.63 31.52
CA THR A 312 -12.90 16.69 32.78
C THR A 312 -12.40 18.10 33.06
N LYS A 313 -11.96 18.84 32.04
CA LYS A 313 -11.64 20.27 32.16
C LYS A 313 -12.85 21.10 32.62
N THR A 314 -14.04 20.85 32.08
CA THR A 314 -15.27 21.56 32.49
C THR A 314 -15.73 21.16 33.90
N LYS A 315 -15.61 19.90 34.28
CA LYS A 315 -15.99 19.40 35.62
C LYS A 315 -15.01 19.81 36.71
N GLY A 316 -13.77 20.20 36.37
CA GLY A 316 -12.72 20.59 37.32
C GLY A 316 -12.10 19.44 38.12
N HIS A 317 -12.53 18.19 37.88
CA HIS A 317 -11.98 16.99 38.50
C HIS A 317 -12.12 15.79 37.54
N ALA A 318 -11.15 14.88 37.59
CA ALA A 318 -11.13 13.64 36.82
C ALA A 318 -10.96 12.46 37.77
N SER A 319 -11.69 11.38 37.54
CA SER A 319 -11.48 10.12 38.25
C SER A 319 -10.17 9.45 37.81
N ILE A 320 -9.67 8.53 38.65
CA ILE A 320 -8.44 7.77 38.35
C ILE A 320 -8.59 6.98 37.04
N ASP A 321 -9.77 6.44 36.75
CA ASP A 321 -10.02 5.69 35.52
C ASP A 321 -10.09 6.60 34.30
N GLU A 322 -10.63 7.82 34.42
CA GLU A 322 -10.59 8.81 33.34
C GLU A 322 -9.16 9.28 33.07
N LEU A 323 -8.33 9.47 34.10
CA LEU A 323 -6.91 9.81 33.96
C LEU A 323 -6.12 8.69 33.27
N LYS A 324 -6.37 7.43 33.60
CA LYS A 324 -5.75 6.28 32.91
C LYS A 324 -6.10 6.26 31.42
N ARG A 325 -7.38 6.45 31.08
CA ARG A 325 -7.85 6.47 29.68
C ARG A 325 -7.26 7.65 28.91
N LEU A 326 -7.14 8.83 29.52
CA LEU A 326 -6.45 9.98 28.91
C LEU A 326 -4.94 9.70 28.72
N GLY A 327 -4.34 8.91 29.59
CA GLY A 327 -2.95 8.45 29.46
C GLY A 327 -2.69 7.56 28.26
N GLU A 328 -3.70 6.86 27.72
CA GLU A 328 -3.59 6.03 26.50
C GLU A 328 -3.56 6.86 25.21
N ARG A 329 -3.85 8.17 25.28
CA ARG A 329 -3.97 9.05 24.11
C ARG A 329 -2.70 9.06 23.23
N PRO A 330 -1.47 9.25 23.76
CA PRO A 330 -0.26 9.30 22.93
C PRO A 330 -0.04 8.00 22.15
N GLU A 331 -0.27 6.84 22.77
CA GLU A 331 -0.12 5.54 22.12
C GLU A 331 -1.13 5.35 20.97
N LEU A 332 -2.36 5.82 21.15
CA LEU A 332 -3.39 5.76 20.12
C LEU A 332 -3.12 6.75 18.97
N GLU A 333 -2.58 7.93 19.27
CA GLU A 333 -2.16 8.92 18.25
C GLU A 333 -1.01 8.37 17.41
N GLU A 334 0.02 7.81 18.04
CA GLU A 334 1.15 7.18 17.34
C GLU A 334 0.67 6.00 16.48
N ALA A 335 -0.18 5.12 17.01
CA ALA A 335 -0.72 4.00 16.27
C ALA A 335 -1.58 4.43 15.07
N ALA A 336 -2.36 5.51 15.21
CA ALA A 336 -3.16 6.05 14.12
C ALA A 336 -2.27 6.63 13.01
N LEU A 337 -1.27 7.45 13.38
CA LEU A 337 -0.32 8.04 12.45
C LEU A 337 0.49 6.98 11.70
N GLU A 338 0.92 5.92 12.40
CA GLU A 338 1.67 4.83 11.77
C GLU A 338 0.83 4.08 10.74
N LEU A 339 -0.44 3.79 11.05
CA LEU A 339 -1.35 3.15 10.12
C LEU A 339 -1.70 4.06 8.94
N GLU A 340 -1.89 5.35 9.16
CA GLU A 340 -2.11 6.33 8.10
C GLU A 340 -0.91 6.43 7.16
N ARG A 341 0.31 6.51 7.70
CA ARG A 341 1.55 6.51 6.92
C ARG A 341 1.67 5.26 6.05
N ARG A 342 1.34 4.08 6.60
CA ARG A 342 1.34 2.80 5.85
C ARG A 342 0.19 2.67 4.85
N ALA A 343 -0.91 3.38 5.07
CA ALA A 343 -2.07 3.34 4.19
C ALA A 343 -1.90 4.18 2.93
N ARG A 344 -0.95 5.13 2.95
CA ARG A 344 -0.61 5.98 1.81
C ARG A 344 -0.09 5.15 0.63
N GLY A 345 -0.62 5.45 -0.55
CA GLY A 345 -0.18 4.84 -1.80
C GLY A 345 1.15 5.44 -2.28
N TRP A 346 1.87 4.72 -3.13
CA TRP A 346 3.10 5.25 -3.73
C TRP A 346 2.76 6.40 -4.69
N LEU A 347 3.56 7.46 -4.66
CA LEU A 347 3.37 8.67 -5.47
C LEU A 347 2.01 9.38 -5.27
N GLU A 348 1.26 9.03 -4.22
CA GLU A 348 -0.02 9.66 -3.91
C GLU A 348 0.19 11.11 -3.43
N SER A 349 -0.58 12.06 -3.96
CA SER A 349 -0.53 13.44 -3.46
C SER A 349 -1.19 13.54 -2.08
N ASP A 350 -0.81 14.57 -1.32
CA ASP A 350 -1.39 14.81 0.00
C ASP A 350 -2.91 15.01 -0.10
N GLU A 351 -3.36 15.74 -1.11
CA GLU A 351 -4.78 16.06 -1.31
C GLU A 351 -5.62 14.80 -1.58
N VAL A 352 -5.12 13.87 -2.42
CA VAL A 352 -5.83 12.62 -2.73
C VAL A 352 -5.85 11.71 -1.50
N PHE A 353 -4.75 11.63 -0.76
CA PHE A 353 -4.69 10.85 0.46
C PHE A 353 -5.65 11.40 1.53
N GLU A 354 -5.67 12.71 1.73
CA GLU A 354 -6.59 13.38 2.65
C GLU A 354 -8.06 13.15 2.27
N GLN A 355 -8.40 13.22 0.99
CA GLN A 355 -9.75 12.90 0.51
C GLN A 355 -10.15 11.46 0.85
N ARG A 356 -9.24 10.49 0.68
CA ARG A 356 -9.50 9.08 1.03
C ARG A 356 -9.63 8.89 2.53
N LEU A 357 -8.79 9.57 3.31
CA LEU A 357 -8.85 9.55 4.77
C LEU A 357 -10.16 10.15 5.27
N GLU A 358 -10.58 11.31 4.77
CA GLU A 358 -11.83 11.93 5.15
C GLU A 358 -13.03 11.08 4.74
N ALA A 359 -13.03 10.56 3.51
CA ALA A 359 -14.07 9.64 3.04
C ALA A 359 -14.18 8.42 3.96
N ASN A 360 -13.03 7.86 4.39
CA ASN A 360 -12.99 6.79 5.36
C ASN A 360 -13.61 7.25 6.69
N LEU A 361 -13.18 8.35 7.30
CA LEU A 361 -13.69 8.80 8.60
C LEU A 361 -15.19 9.16 8.59
N ARG A 362 -15.78 9.44 7.42
CA ARG A 362 -17.22 9.69 7.24
C ARG A 362 -18.07 8.41 7.19
N VAL A 363 -17.50 7.25 6.85
CA VAL A 363 -18.25 5.98 6.79
C VAL A 363 -18.81 5.64 8.19
N GLY A 364 -20.14 5.51 8.29
CA GLY A 364 -20.82 5.16 9.55
C GLY A 364 -21.20 6.35 10.43
N ARG A 365 -20.78 7.59 10.10
CA ARG A 365 -21.44 8.78 10.65
C ARG A 365 -22.79 8.92 9.97
N ALA A 366 -23.89 8.83 10.73
CA ALA A 366 -25.20 9.23 10.23
C ALA A 366 -25.06 10.66 9.66
N ALA A 367 -25.49 10.86 8.41
CA ALA A 367 -25.51 12.18 7.82
C ALA A 367 -26.21 13.14 8.80
N PRO A 368 -25.63 14.31 9.11
CA PRO A 368 -26.33 15.29 9.91
C PRO A 368 -27.63 15.62 9.17
N ARG A 369 -28.77 15.25 9.77
CA ARG A 369 -30.07 15.66 9.29
C ARG A 369 -30.16 17.18 9.43
N GLY A 370 -29.92 17.88 8.33
CA GLY A 370 -30.31 19.27 8.12
C GLY A 370 -29.25 20.31 8.43
N ALA A 371 -28.67 20.89 7.37
CA ALA A 371 -28.62 22.33 7.15
C ALA A 371 -28.14 22.63 5.71
N GLY A 372 -29.07 23.09 4.87
CA GLY A 372 -28.81 24.11 3.84
C GLY A 372 -28.01 23.73 2.60
N GLY A 373 -28.75 23.33 1.56
CA GLY A 373 -28.56 23.80 0.18
C GLY A 373 -27.39 23.20 -0.61
N TYR A 374 -27.69 22.31 -1.55
CA TYR A 374 -27.44 22.49 -2.99
C TYR A 374 -28.20 21.39 -3.74
N ASN A 375 -29.01 21.81 -4.70
CA ASN A 375 -29.89 20.95 -5.50
C ASN A 375 -29.08 19.96 -6.35
N VAL A 376 -29.36 18.66 -6.20
CA VAL A 376 -29.13 17.68 -7.27
C VAL A 376 -30.51 17.33 -7.84
N VAL A 377 -30.76 17.80 -9.06
CA VAL A 377 -31.92 17.42 -9.85
C VAL A 377 -31.69 15.99 -10.33
N SER A 378 -32.27 15.01 -9.64
CA SER A 378 -32.33 13.62 -10.11
C SER A 378 -33.47 13.46 -11.11
N GLY A 379 -33.17 13.64 -12.40
CA GLY A 379 -34.02 13.17 -13.49
C GLY A 379 -33.81 11.67 -13.70
N GLY A 380 -34.63 10.85 -13.08
CA GLY A 380 -34.61 9.40 -13.24
C GLY A 380 -35.08 8.98 -14.63
N ALA A 381 -34.21 8.30 -15.38
CA ALA A 381 -34.60 7.42 -16.47
C ALA A 381 -33.61 6.26 -16.53
N LYS A 382 -34.07 5.04 -16.17
CA LYS A 382 -33.34 3.80 -16.42
C LYS A 382 -33.20 3.60 -17.94
N PRO A 383 -32.10 2.98 -18.40
CA PRO A 383 -32.30 1.96 -19.42
C PRO A 383 -31.56 0.65 -19.14
N ALA A 384 -32.07 -0.33 -19.89
CA ALA A 384 -31.82 -1.75 -19.83
C ALA A 384 -30.39 -2.17 -20.21
N THR A 385 -30.05 -3.36 -19.72
CA THR A 385 -28.91 -4.18 -20.09
C THR A 385 -28.81 -4.43 -21.60
N ALA A 386 -27.67 -4.09 -22.19
CA ALA A 386 -27.25 -4.63 -23.48
C ALA A 386 -25.74 -4.94 -23.45
N LYS A 387 -25.40 -6.21 -23.69
CA LYS A 387 -24.04 -6.70 -23.92
C LYS A 387 -23.52 -6.14 -25.25
N ALA A 388 -22.34 -5.50 -25.24
CA ALA A 388 -21.60 -5.18 -26.46
C ALA A 388 -20.21 -5.82 -26.44
N LYS A 389 -19.88 -6.48 -27.56
CA LYS A 389 -18.62 -7.16 -27.87
C LYS A 389 -17.49 -6.14 -28.05
N SER A 390 -16.31 -6.50 -27.54
CA SER A 390 -15.04 -5.79 -27.73
C SER A 390 -14.51 -5.89 -29.17
N THR A 391 -14.22 -4.75 -29.79
CA THR A 391 -13.31 -4.65 -30.95
C THR A 391 -12.07 -3.90 -30.51
N GLY A 392 -10.91 -4.57 -30.54
CA GLY A 392 -9.63 -4.01 -30.14
C GLY A 392 -9.09 -3.00 -31.16
N THR A 393 -8.59 -1.87 -30.66
CA THR A 393 -7.85 -0.87 -31.44
C THR A 393 -6.62 -0.42 -30.67
N ARG A 394 -5.47 -0.44 -31.36
CA ARG A 394 -4.12 -0.17 -30.86
C ARG A 394 -3.90 1.31 -30.51
N ASN A 395 -3.17 1.52 -29.41
CA ASN A 395 -2.35 2.67 -28.97
C ASN A 395 -2.62 4.05 -29.61
N ALA A 396 -3.36 4.89 -28.89
CA ALA A 396 -3.49 6.32 -29.15
C ALA A 396 -2.41 7.19 -28.45
N PHE A 397 -1.62 6.60 -27.54
CA PHE A 397 -0.65 7.34 -26.71
C PHE A 397 0.82 7.15 -27.14
N GLY A 398 1.09 6.37 -28.19
CA GLY A 398 2.44 6.07 -28.68
C GLY A 398 2.81 6.73 -30.01
N ALA A 399 1.94 7.57 -30.57
CA ALA A 399 2.27 8.36 -31.74
C ALA A 399 2.58 9.78 -31.24
N LEU A 400 3.82 10.22 -31.48
CA LEU A 400 4.47 11.42 -30.95
C LEU A 400 5.23 11.09 -29.63
N GLY A 401 6.51 10.77 -29.81
CA GLY A 401 7.45 10.49 -28.72
C GLY A 401 7.66 11.68 -27.79
#